data_AF-A0A5B7TWC0-F1
#
_entry.id   AF-A0A5B7TWC0-F1
#
_cell.length_a   1.000
_cell.length_b   1.000
_cell.length_c   1.000
_cell.angle_alpha   90.00
_cell.angle_beta   90.00
_cell.angle_gamma   90.00
#
_symmetry.space_group_name_H-M   'P 1'
#
loop_
_entity.id
_entity.type
_entity.pdbx_description
1 polymer ?
#
loop_
_entity_poly.entity_id
_entity_poly.type
_entity_poly.pdbx_seq_one_letter_code
_entity_poly.pdbx_strand_id
1 'polypeptide(L)'
;MNKYLFVMCIALLFSCNNEKTPASENVKENLKTLVEGETYAYMEKDYEKWASYWDHTNDVLRLNVNDTGFSQDRGWANNGGKLESFFKEHPEPITATFENTNYDIYYDTNLAWVAFDQIWTSPSGEKSVAKATITLIKKDNAWKIISYTAIRYKAEDEQVNILERK
;
A
#
# COMPACT_ATOMS: atom_id res chain seq x y z
N MET A 1 2.51 -61.36 -11.42
CA MET A 1 2.96 -60.02 -11.87
C MET A 1 1.86 -59.40 -12.74
N ASN A 2 1.62 -58.10 -12.62
CA ASN A 2 0.82 -57.26 -13.55
C ASN A 2 -0.71 -57.19 -13.42
N LYS A 3 -1.25 -56.92 -12.21
CA LYS A 3 -2.59 -56.28 -12.11
C LYS A 3 -2.66 -55.06 -11.20
N TYR A 4 -1.69 -54.88 -10.29
CA TYR A 4 -1.66 -53.72 -9.39
C TYR A 4 -0.85 -52.53 -9.94
N LEU A 5 -0.11 -52.71 -11.04
CA LEU A 5 0.73 -51.64 -11.61
C LEU A 5 -0.08 -50.62 -12.46
N PHE A 6 -1.29 -50.98 -12.90
CA PHE A 6 -2.08 -50.11 -13.78
C PHE A 6 -3.06 -49.18 -13.03
N VAL A 7 -3.38 -49.51 -11.77
CA VAL A 7 -4.29 -48.71 -10.93
C VAL A 7 -3.58 -47.50 -10.31
N MET A 8 -2.26 -47.51 -10.22
CA MET A 8 -1.47 -46.43 -9.61
C MET A 8 -1.26 -45.21 -10.54
N CYS A 9 -1.45 -45.34 -11.86
CA CYS A 9 -1.25 -44.23 -12.81
C CYS A 9 -2.50 -43.33 -13.01
N ILE A 10 -3.70 -43.77 -12.62
CA ILE A 10 -4.93 -42.99 -12.86
C ILE A 10 -5.22 -42.01 -11.70
N ALA A 11 -4.62 -42.21 -10.52
CA ALA A 11 -4.82 -41.34 -9.36
C ALA A 11 -3.96 -40.05 -9.38
N LEU A 12 -2.99 -39.92 -10.30
CA LEU A 12 -2.07 -38.78 -10.37
C LEU A 12 -2.51 -37.64 -11.31
N LEU A 13 -3.66 -37.77 -12.00
CA LEU A 13 -4.13 -36.77 -12.97
C LEU A 13 -5.18 -35.80 -12.42
N PHE A 14 -5.57 -35.91 -11.14
CA PHE A 14 -6.60 -35.04 -10.53
C PHE A 14 -6.07 -33.95 -9.60
N SER A 15 -4.75 -33.70 -9.57
CA SER A 15 -4.16 -32.60 -8.77
C SER A 15 -3.84 -31.35 -9.59
N CYS A 16 -4.53 -31.14 -10.72
CA CYS A 16 -4.74 -29.77 -11.18
C CYS A 16 -5.81 -29.14 -10.27
N ASN A 17 -5.41 -28.77 -9.05
CA ASN A 17 -6.12 -27.73 -8.34
C ASN A 17 -6.01 -26.48 -9.20
N ASN A 18 -7.10 -26.14 -9.89
CA ASN A 18 -7.31 -24.80 -10.39
C ASN A 18 -7.17 -23.88 -9.17
N GLU A 19 -5.98 -23.30 -8.99
CA GLU A 19 -5.85 -22.09 -8.19
C GLU A 19 -6.87 -21.14 -8.78
N LYS A 20 -7.97 -20.93 -8.06
CA LYS A 20 -8.95 -19.91 -8.40
C LYS A 20 -8.18 -18.61 -8.38
N THR A 21 -7.74 -18.15 -9.55
CA THR A 21 -7.25 -16.79 -9.72
C THR A 21 -8.31 -15.89 -9.09
N PRO A 22 -8.00 -15.17 -7.99
CA PRO A 22 -8.98 -14.30 -7.40
C PRO A 22 -9.43 -13.32 -8.49
N ALA A 23 -10.75 -13.18 -8.65
CA ALA A 23 -11.32 -12.25 -9.62
C ALA A 23 -10.64 -10.89 -9.45
N SER A 24 -10.21 -10.28 -10.56
CA SER A 24 -9.35 -9.09 -10.59
C SER A 24 -9.89 -7.92 -9.73
N GLU A 25 -11.21 -7.79 -9.68
CA GLU A 25 -11.90 -6.77 -8.87
C GLU A 25 -11.64 -6.91 -7.37
N ASN A 26 -11.53 -8.14 -6.86
CA ASN A 26 -11.23 -8.42 -5.45
C ASN A 26 -9.80 -7.98 -5.09
N VAL A 27 -8.83 -8.16 -6.01
CA VAL A 27 -7.45 -7.76 -5.74
C VAL A 27 -7.32 -6.24 -5.62
N LYS A 28 -7.93 -5.48 -6.54
CA LYS A 28 -7.89 -4.01 -6.50
C LYS A 28 -8.52 -3.45 -5.23
N GLU A 29 -9.67 -3.99 -4.82
CA GLU A 29 -10.34 -3.52 -3.60
C GLU A 29 -9.55 -3.87 -2.33
N ASN A 30 -8.93 -5.05 -2.28
CA ASN A 30 -8.02 -5.41 -1.19
C ASN A 30 -6.79 -4.47 -1.13
N LEU A 31 -6.26 -4.06 -2.28
CA LEU A 31 -5.13 -3.12 -2.32
C LEU A 31 -5.54 -1.73 -1.79
N LYS A 32 -6.73 -1.22 -2.15
CA LYS A 32 -7.26 0.03 -1.56
C LYS A 32 -7.45 -0.11 -0.05
N THR A 33 -8.09 -1.19 0.38
CA THR A 33 -8.32 -1.47 1.81
C THR A 33 -7.01 -1.53 2.59
N LEU A 34 -5.96 -2.11 2.02
CA LEU A 34 -4.63 -2.16 2.61
C LEU A 34 -4.03 -0.75 2.73
N VAL A 35 -4.07 0.04 1.65
CA VAL A 35 -3.55 1.42 1.64
C VAL A 35 -4.27 2.30 2.67
N GLU A 36 -5.59 2.23 2.73
CA GLU A 36 -6.37 2.97 3.71
C GLU A 36 -6.13 2.45 5.13
N GLY A 37 -6.05 1.13 5.30
CA GLY A 37 -5.75 0.48 6.58
C GLY A 37 -4.39 0.87 7.15
N GLU A 38 -3.39 1.08 6.29
CA GLU A 38 -2.08 1.62 6.69
C GLU A 38 -2.20 3.05 7.20
N THR A 39 -2.95 3.90 6.49
CA THR A 39 -3.16 5.30 6.87
C THR A 39 -3.96 5.40 8.17
N TYR A 40 -4.99 4.57 8.36
CA TYR A 40 -5.72 4.48 9.62
C TYR A 40 -4.80 4.06 10.78
N ALA A 41 -3.98 3.03 10.60
CA ALA A 41 -3.03 2.61 11.65
C ALA A 41 -2.04 3.73 12.01
N TYR A 42 -1.58 4.51 11.02
CA TYR A 42 -0.76 5.70 11.26
C TYR A 42 -1.50 6.76 12.08
N MET A 43 -2.76 7.03 11.75
CA MET A 43 -3.60 8.01 12.47
C MET A 43 -3.93 7.57 13.89
N GLU A 44 -4.17 6.26 14.09
CA GLU A 44 -4.44 5.64 15.38
C GLU A 44 -3.20 5.53 16.28
N LYS A 45 -2.01 5.88 15.76
CA LYS A 45 -0.71 5.66 16.43
C LYS A 45 -0.43 4.19 16.77
N ASP A 46 -1.02 3.26 16.02
CA ASP A 46 -0.81 1.82 16.19
C ASP A 46 0.42 1.40 15.38
N TYR A 47 1.59 1.44 16.02
CA TYR A 47 2.87 1.13 15.36
C TYR A 47 2.90 -0.31 14.84
N GLU A 48 2.44 -1.29 15.62
CA GLU A 48 2.52 -2.70 15.24
C GLU A 48 1.66 -2.99 14.01
N LYS A 49 0.42 -2.48 14.01
CA LYS A 49 -0.49 -2.60 12.86
C LYS A 49 0.05 -1.83 11.66
N TRP A 50 0.53 -0.60 11.86
CA TRP A 50 1.15 0.20 10.81
C TRP A 50 2.35 -0.55 10.19
N ALA A 51 3.30 -0.98 11.01
CA ALA A 51 4.50 -1.70 10.60
C ALA A 51 4.17 -3.02 9.89
N SER A 52 3.05 -3.66 10.23
CA SER A 52 2.60 -4.89 9.58
C SER A 52 2.26 -4.71 8.08
N TYR A 53 1.96 -3.48 7.63
CA TYR A 53 1.71 -3.21 6.20
C TYR A 53 3.00 -3.01 5.40
N TRP A 54 4.12 -2.74 6.06
CA TRP A 54 5.37 -2.38 5.40
C TRP A 54 6.31 -3.58 5.30
N ASP A 55 7.14 -3.56 4.27
CA ASP A 55 8.32 -4.42 4.20
C ASP A 55 9.37 -3.92 5.18
N HIS A 56 10.20 -4.82 5.74
CA HIS A 56 11.19 -4.45 6.76
C HIS A 56 12.65 -4.51 6.24
N THR A 57 12.84 -4.43 4.93
CA THR A 57 14.17 -4.47 4.30
C THR A 57 14.76 -3.08 4.05
N ASN A 58 15.96 -3.04 3.47
CA ASN A 58 16.64 -1.82 3.04
C ASN A 58 16.05 -1.21 1.75
N ASP A 59 15.13 -1.92 1.08
CA ASP A 59 14.51 -1.47 -0.17
C ASP A 59 13.33 -0.51 0.05
N VAL A 60 12.87 -0.37 1.31
CA VAL A 60 11.80 0.55 1.68
C VAL A 60 12.17 1.99 1.35
N LEU A 61 11.25 2.72 0.74
CA LEU A 61 11.42 4.12 0.40
C LEU A 61 10.18 4.93 0.80
N ARG A 62 10.40 6.08 1.43
CA ARG A 62 9.37 7.10 1.59
C ARG A 62 9.87 8.42 1.07
N LEU A 63 9.08 9.03 0.19
CA LEU A 63 9.38 10.31 -0.45
C LEU A 63 8.19 11.25 -0.23
N ASN A 64 8.43 12.40 0.38
CA ASN A 64 7.43 13.45 0.48
C ASN A 64 7.94 14.68 -0.26
N VAL A 65 7.14 15.19 -1.18
CA VAL A 65 7.43 16.40 -1.96
C VAL A 65 6.40 17.46 -1.61
N ASN A 66 6.85 18.70 -1.48
CA ASN A 66 6.01 19.88 -1.28
C ASN A 66 6.64 21.11 -1.95
N ASP A 67 6.02 22.27 -1.81
CA ASP A 67 6.45 23.53 -2.42
C ASP A 67 7.81 24.03 -1.93
N THR A 68 8.27 23.60 -0.76
CA THR A 68 9.58 23.96 -0.21
C THR A 68 10.71 22.96 -0.51
N GLY A 69 10.39 21.80 -1.08
CA GLY A 69 11.38 20.78 -1.44
C GLY A 69 10.89 19.35 -1.20
N PHE A 70 11.82 18.43 -0.89
CA PHE A 70 11.49 17.03 -0.63
C PHE A 70 12.23 16.46 0.58
N SER A 71 11.64 15.45 1.21
CA SER A 71 12.28 14.59 2.19
C SER A 71 12.26 13.14 1.73
N GLN A 72 13.34 12.41 1.99
CA GLN A 72 13.48 11.02 1.58
C GLN A 72 14.08 10.18 2.72
N ASP A 73 13.39 9.10 3.08
CA ASP A 73 13.90 8.07 3.99
C ASP A 73 14.03 6.74 3.23
N ARG A 74 15.20 6.12 3.32
CA ARG A 74 15.50 4.81 2.71
C ARG A 74 15.80 3.77 3.78
N GLY A 75 15.23 2.59 3.60
CA GLY A 75 15.36 1.43 4.47
C GLY A 75 14.47 1.50 5.71
N TRP A 76 14.04 0.33 6.17
CA TRP A 76 13.15 0.18 7.32
C TRP A 76 13.68 0.86 8.59
N ALA A 77 14.99 0.79 8.86
CA ALA A 77 15.58 1.43 10.04
C ALA A 77 15.34 2.95 10.08
N ASN A 78 15.35 3.62 8.93
CA ASN A 78 15.08 5.06 8.85
C ASN A 78 13.58 5.37 8.79
N ASN A 79 12.79 4.49 8.16
CA ASN A 79 11.37 4.70 7.98
C ASN A 79 10.55 4.27 9.20
N GLY A 80 10.56 2.98 9.53
CA GLY A 80 9.81 2.41 10.64
C GLY A 80 10.44 2.66 12.00
N GLY A 81 11.77 2.54 12.09
CA GLY A 81 12.48 2.72 13.37
C GLY A 81 12.30 4.12 13.98
N LYS A 82 12.29 5.17 13.16
CA LYS A 82 12.02 6.54 13.64
C LYS A 82 10.54 6.75 14.00
N LEU A 83 9.64 6.08 13.30
CA LEU A 83 8.20 6.21 13.52
C LEU A 83 7.74 5.56 14.83
N GLU A 84 8.39 4.46 15.24
CA GLU A 84 8.12 3.82 16.53
C GLU A 84 8.35 4.79 17.70
N SER A 85 9.51 5.45 17.72
CA SER A 85 9.83 6.47 18.72
C SER A 85 8.84 7.64 18.66
N PHE A 86 8.53 8.11 17.45
CA PHE A 86 7.57 9.18 17.25
C PHE A 86 6.17 8.84 17.79
N PHE A 87 5.68 7.61 17.61
CA PHE A 87 4.38 7.19 18.15
C PHE A 87 4.40 7.08 19.69
N LYS A 88 5.52 6.64 20.28
CA LYS A 88 5.68 6.60 21.73
C LYS A 88 5.72 8.00 22.36
N GLU A 89 6.38 8.94 21.68
CA GLU A 89 6.51 10.33 22.13
C GLU A 89 5.22 11.15 21.90
N HIS A 90 4.44 10.78 20.88
CA HIS A 90 3.19 11.45 20.48
C HIS A 90 2.05 10.43 20.30
N PRO A 91 1.51 9.86 21.40
CA PRO A 91 0.56 8.75 21.36
C PRO A 91 -0.87 9.16 21.00
N GLU A 92 -1.18 10.47 21.04
CA GLU A 92 -2.52 10.95 20.74
C GLU A 92 -2.87 10.72 19.26
N PRO A 93 -4.04 10.15 18.95
CA PRO A 93 -4.48 9.94 17.58
C PRO A 93 -4.57 11.25 16.79
N ILE A 94 -4.30 11.15 15.49
CA ILE A 94 -4.49 12.25 14.55
C ILE A 94 -6.00 12.45 14.36
N THR A 95 -6.47 13.67 14.63
CA THR A 95 -7.89 14.05 14.54
C THR A 95 -8.30 14.59 13.17
N ALA A 96 -7.35 14.82 12.26
CA ALA A 96 -7.65 15.10 10.87
C ALA A 96 -8.36 13.90 10.23
N THR A 97 -9.16 14.12 9.20
CA THR A 97 -9.70 13.05 8.35
C THR A 97 -8.92 12.97 7.05
N PHE A 98 -9.00 11.83 6.36
CA PHE A 98 -8.45 11.68 5.02
C PHE A 98 -9.47 11.07 4.06
N GLU A 99 -9.28 11.33 2.78
CA GLU A 99 -10.02 10.74 1.68
C GLU A 99 -9.04 10.42 0.55
N ASN A 100 -9.09 9.19 0.04
CA ASN A 100 -8.35 8.78 -1.14
C ASN A 100 -9.34 8.54 -2.29
N THR A 101 -9.10 9.16 -3.44
CA THR A 101 -9.98 9.09 -4.63
C THR A 101 -9.18 8.88 -5.91
N ASN A 102 -9.86 8.70 -7.04
CA ASN A 102 -9.25 8.60 -8.38
C ASN A 102 -8.15 7.53 -8.47
N TYR A 103 -8.40 6.36 -7.88
CA TYR A 103 -7.45 5.26 -7.85
C TYR A 103 -7.10 4.75 -9.26
N ASP A 104 -5.81 4.72 -9.60
CA ASP A 104 -5.27 3.92 -10.70
C ASP A 104 -4.41 2.78 -10.11
N ILE A 105 -4.78 1.54 -10.42
CA ILE A 105 -4.16 0.35 -9.83
C ILE A 105 -3.66 -0.56 -10.94
N TYR A 106 -2.34 -0.72 -10.99
CA TYR A 106 -1.67 -1.78 -11.71
C TYR A 106 -1.24 -2.88 -10.75
N TYR A 107 -1.43 -4.14 -11.11
CA TYR A 107 -0.89 -5.25 -10.34
C TYR A 107 -0.55 -6.44 -11.25
N ASP A 108 0.39 -7.23 -10.78
CA ASP A 108 0.77 -8.54 -11.27
C ASP A 108 0.83 -9.50 -10.04
N THR A 109 1.39 -10.68 -10.22
CA THR A 109 1.43 -11.77 -9.25
C THR A 109 2.08 -11.34 -7.93
N ASN A 110 3.21 -10.63 -8.01
CA ASN A 110 4.03 -10.28 -6.84
C ASN A 110 4.35 -8.78 -6.72
N LEU A 111 3.78 -7.94 -7.59
CA LEU A 111 4.01 -6.50 -7.62
C LEU A 111 2.67 -5.78 -7.81
N ALA A 112 2.46 -4.71 -7.07
CA ALA A 112 1.36 -3.79 -7.29
C ALA A 112 1.85 -2.35 -7.21
N TRP A 113 1.22 -1.48 -7.99
CA TRP A 113 1.41 -0.05 -7.97
C TRP A 113 0.02 0.60 -7.91
N VAL A 114 -0.17 1.46 -6.91
CA VAL A 114 -1.44 2.10 -6.59
C VAL A 114 -1.18 3.60 -6.59
N ALA A 115 -1.86 4.35 -7.47
CA ALA A 115 -1.88 5.81 -7.45
C ALA A 115 -3.27 6.32 -7.07
N PHE A 116 -3.32 7.42 -6.35
CA PHE A 116 -4.58 8.05 -5.93
C PHE A 116 -4.38 9.53 -5.63
N ASP A 117 -5.47 10.28 -5.67
CA ASP A 117 -5.55 11.62 -5.11
C ASP A 117 -5.86 11.50 -3.62
N GLN A 118 -5.14 12.23 -2.78
CA GLN A 118 -5.30 12.22 -1.34
C GLN A 118 -5.64 13.61 -0.83
N ILE A 119 -6.67 13.68 0.01
CA ILE A 119 -7.09 14.90 0.70
C ILE A 119 -7.03 14.63 2.20
N TRP A 120 -6.31 15.48 2.93
CA TRP A 120 -6.37 15.55 4.38
C TRP A 120 -7.16 16.78 4.80
N THR A 121 -8.08 16.63 5.75
CA THR A 121 -8.87 17.74 6.31
C THR A 121 -8.61 17.86 7.80
N SER A 122 -8.08 19.00 8.24
CA SER A 122 -7.84 19.26 9.65
C SER A 122 -9.15 19.49 10.42
N PRO A 123 -9.15 19.45 11.76
CA PRO A 123 -10.34 19.76 12.56
C PRO A 123 -10.92 21.17 12.33
N SER A 124 -10.10 22.12 11.87
CA SER A 124 -10.55 23.48 11.50
C SER A 124 -11.14 23.57 10.09
N GLY A 125 -11.10 22.48 9.31
CA GLY A 125 -11.60 22.40 7.94
C GLY A 125 -10.57 22.77 6.87
N GLU A 126 -9.32 23.04 7.25
CA GLU A 126 -8.24 23.28 6.29
C GLU A 126 -7.90 22.00 5.53
N LYS A 127 -7.73 22.11 4.21
CA LYS A 127 -7.45 20.96 3.33
C LYS A 127 -6.01 20.98 2.83
N SER A 128 -5.35 19.82 2.89
CA SER A 128 -4.09 19.55 2.20
C SER A 128 -4.35 18.50 1.12
N VAL A 129 -3.92 18.78 -0.11
CA VAL A 129 -4.08 17.88 -1.26
C VAL A 129 -2.74 17.31 -1.73
N ALA A 130 -2.75 16.06 -2.17
CA ALA A 130 -1.58 15.39 -2.72
C ALA A 130 -1.95 14.39 -3.81
N LYS A 131 -1.01 14.14 -4.72
CA LYS A 131 -1.00 12.91 -5.51
C LYS A 131 -0.07 11.92 -4.83
N ALA A 132 -0.57 10.72 -4.57
CA ALA A 132 0.18 9.70 -3.88
C ALA A 132 0.34 8.45 -4.76
N THR A 133 1.47 7.77 -4.59
CA THR A 133 1.71 6.45 -5.18
C THR A 133 2.29 5.51 -4.14
N ILE A 134 1.81 4.27 -4.14
CA ILE A 134 2.30 3.19 -3.30
C ILE A 134 2.73 2.03 -4.20
N THR A 135 3.94 1.53 -3.96
CA THR A 135 4.41 0.27 -4.56
C THR A 135 4.42 -0.81 -3.49
N LEU A 136 3.82 -1.95 -3.83
CA LEU A 136 3.72 -3.12 -2.95
C LEU A 136 4.35 -4.33 -3.61
N ILE A 137 4.97 -5.19 -2.81
CA ILE A 137 5.40 -6.52 -3.21
C ILE A 137 4.67 -7.57 -2.40
N LYS A 138 4.53 -8.78 -2.95
CA LYS A 138 3.94 -9.91 -2.24
C LYS A 138 5.04 -10.76 -1.60
N LYS A 139 4.97 -10.95 -0.28
CA LYS A 139 5.86 -11.81 0.52
C LYS A 139 5.01 -12.70 1.43
N ASP A 140 5.28 -14.00 1.44
CA ASP A 140 4.56 -14.99 2.26
C ASP A 140 3.02 -14.86 2.13
N ASN A 141 2.55 -14.67 0.89
CA ASN A 141 1.15 -14.44 0.52
C ASN A 141 0.50 -13.15 1.06
N ALA A 142 1.26 -12.24 1.68
CA ALA A 142 0.81 -10.93 2.11
C ALA A 142 1.43 -9.81 1.24
N TRP A 143 0.64 -8.77 0.96
CA TRP A 143 1.14 -7.55 0.32
C TRP A 143 1.88 -6.69 1.36
N LYS A 144 3.03 -6.16 0.96
CA LYS A 144 3.90 -5.32 1.79
C LYS A 144 4.31 -4.08 1.01
N ILE A 145 4.16 -2.91 1.63
CA ILE A 145 4.56 -1.63 1.07
C ILE A 145 6.09 -1.55 1.06
N ILE A 146 6.65 -1.25 -0.10
CA ILE A 146 8.09 -0.95 -0.27
C ILE A 146 8.33 0.50 -0.68
N SER A 147 7.32 1.20 -1.18
CA SER A 147 7.46 2.62 -1.53
C SER A 147 6.17 3.36 -1.26
N TYR A 148 6.30 4.54 -0.66
CA TYR A 148 5.26 5.56 -0.61
C TYR A 148 5.85 6.88 -1.12
N THR A 149 5.17 7.49 -2.07
CA THR A 149 5.47 8.85 -2.52
C THR A 149 4.22 9.70 -2.39
N ALA A 150 4.35 10.88 -1.78
CA ALA A 150 3.30 11.90 -1.77
C ALA A 150 3.84 13.21 -2.32
N ILE A 151 3.13 13.77 -3.29
CA ILE A 151 3.45 15.05 -3.92
C ILE A 151 2.32 16.01 -3.58
N ARG A 152 2.57 16.89 -2.60
CA ARG A 152 1.64 17.95 -2.23
C ARG A 152 1.72 19.09 -3.23
N TYR A 153 0.58 19.66 -3.55
CA TYR A 153 0.42 20.78 -4.47
C TYR A 153 -0.63 21.76 -3.92
N LYS A 154 -0.70 22.97 -4.49
CA LYS A 154 -1.75 23.92 -4.12
C LYS A 154 -2.97 23.63 -4.98
N ALA A 155 -4.15 23.53 -4.38
CA ALA A 155 -5.38 23.20 -5.13
C ALA A 155 -5.71 24.20 -6.26
N GLU A 156 -5.13 25.40 -6.20
CA GLU A 156 -5.25 26.46 -7.21
C GLU A 156 -4.35 26.25 -8.44
N ASP A 157 -3.46 25.26 -8.43
CA ASP A 157 -2.52 25.00 -9.53
C ASP A 157 -3.26 24.38 -10.75
N GLU A 158 -3.41 25.15 -11.83
CA GLU A 158 -4.18 24.77 -13.04
C GLU A 158 -3.60 23.60 -13.86
N GLN A 159 -2.36 23.15 -13.57
CA GLN A 159 -1.66 22.14 -14.37
C GLN A 159 -1.72 20.71 -13.79
N VAL A 160 -2.58 20.48 -12.80
CA VAL A 160 -2.68 19.17 -12.15
C VAL A 160 -3.56 18.24 -12.98
N ASN A 161 -2.93 17.34 -13.75
CA ASN A 161 -3.66 16.35 -14.53
C ASN A 161 -4.30 15.26 -13.64
N ILE A 162 -5.44 14.75 -14.07
CA ILE A 162 -6.11 13.61 -13.44
C ILE A 162 -5.37 12.30 -13.75
N LEU A 163 -5.50 11.31 -12.87
CA LEU A 163 -4.82 10.00 -12.99
C LEU A 163 -5.39 9.10 -14.10
N GLU A 164 -6.25 9.63 -14.98
CA GLU A 164 -6.85 8.86 -16.08
C GLU A 164 -5.79 8.49 -17.13
N ARG A 165 -5.77 7.21 -17.51
CA ARG A 165 -4.95 6.73 -18.62
C ARG A 165 -5.58 7.18 -19.94
N LYS A 166 -4.81 7.91 -20.75
CA LYS A 166 -5.16 8.26 -22.12
C LYS A 166 -4.93 7.09 -23.08
#